data_AF-A0A7S2EA03-F1
#
_entry.id   AF-A0A7S2EA03-F1
#
_cell.length_a   1.000
_cell.length_b   1.000
_cell.length_c   1.000
_cell.angle_alpha   90.00
_cell.angle_beta   90.00
_cell.angle_gamma   90.00
#
_symmetry.space_group_name_H-M   'P 1'
#
loop_
_entity.id
_entity.type
_entity.pdbx_description
1 polymer ?
#
loop_
_entity_poly.entity_id
_entity_poly.type
_entity_poly.pdbx_seq_one_letter_code
_entity_poly.pdbx_strand_id
1 'polypeptide(L)'
;LASGWWLLGFDLALSSDIDIDQFKFFASVATKAMKKSDAVIVVTHEPHWVLDEDRKAPLGELAEENLRELMDTYLKGKVRARIAGDLHHYSRHVPMRPKKSPTPTRRRSRIHPKTIQPENKPELIVSGGGGAFLHGTHTFEKQIRVGPTQEKYTRVGCFPDERVSRRLAWLNMWQFRW
;
A
#
# COMPACT_ATOMS: atom_id res chain seq x y z
N LEU A 1 -2.56 8.97 19.04
CA LEU A 1 -1.27 8.49 18.51
C LEU A 1 -0.14 9.06 19.37
N ALA A 2 1.02 8.40 19.43
CA ALA A 2 2.18 8.97 20.11
C ALA A 2 2.63 10.29 19.43
N SER A 3 3.37 11.13 20.14
CA SER A 3 3.93 12.36 19.55
C SER A 3 4.76 12.05 18.29
N GLY A 4 4.61 12.88 17.24
CA GLY A 4 5.30 12.71 15.96
C GLY A 4 4.63 11.74 14.97
N TRP A 5 3.43 11.25 15.27
CA TRP A 5 2.64 10.43 14.36
C TRP A 5 1.41 11.17 13.83
N TRP A 6 1.17 11.06 12.54
CA TRP A 6 0.05 11.62 11.82
C TRP A 6 -0.81 10.53 11.19
N LEU A 7 -2.12 10.70 11.22
CA LEU A 7 -3.09 9.88 10.50
C LEU A 7 -3.79 10.78 9.48
N LEU A 8 -3.61 10.49 8.20
CA LEU A 8 -4.20 11.27 7.11
C LEU A 8 -5.20 10.38 6.37
N GLY A 9 -6.46 10.79 6.37
CA GLY A 9 -7.53 10.14 5.60
C GLY A 9 -7.77 10.87 4.29
N PHE A 10 -7.86 10.12 3.20
CA PHE A 10 -8.06 10.64 1.86
C PHE A 10 -9.37 10.10 1.29
N ASP A 11 -10.12 10.99 0.67
CA ASP A 11 -11.29 10.64 -0.13
C ASP A 11 -10.85 10.54 -1.59
N LEU A 12 -11.02 9.35 -2.18
CA LEU A 12 -10.65 9.07 -3.57
C LEU A 12 -11.81 9.30 -4.56
N ALA A 13 -12.96 9.75 -4.04
CA ALA A 13 -14.19 10.00 -4.79
C ALA A 13 -14.53 8.84 -5.75
N LEU A 14 -15.14 9.14 -6.90
CA LEU A 14 -15.41 8.18 -7.96
C LEU A 14 -14.26 8.09 -8.99
N SER A 15 -13.14 8.78 -8.73
CA SER A 15 -11.99 8.87 -9.63
C SER A 15 -10.84 7.94 -9.23
N SER A 16 -10.96 7.20 -8.13
CA SER A 16 -9.87 6.37 -7.57
C SER A 16 -8.59 7.20 -7.31
N ASP A 17 -8.75 8.50 -7.05
CA ASP A 17 -7.66 9.42 -6.76
C ASP A 17 -8.18 10.67 -6.05
N ILE A 18 -7.26 11.39 -5.41
CA ILE A 18 -7.54 12.65 -4.74
C ILE A 18 -7.57 13.80 -5.76
N ASP A 19 -8.46 14.76 -5.54
CA ASP A 19 -8.47 15.98 -6.33
C ASP A 19 -7.32 16.93 -5.97
N ILE A 20 -7.16 17.98 -6.79
CA ILE A 20 -6.08 18.96 -6.66
C ILE A 20 -6.20 19.80 -5.37
N ASP A 21 -7.41 20.03 -4.86
CA ASP A 21 -7.61 20.84 -3.66
C ASP A 21 -7.24 20.04 -2.40
N GLN A 22 -7.62 18.76 -2.35
CA GLN A 22 -7.19 17.81 -1.34
C GLN A 22 -5.66 17.64 -1.37
N PHE A 23 -5.07 17.51 -2.56
CA PHE A 23 -3.62 17.47 -2.74
C PHE A 23 -2.94 18.72 -2.14
N LYS A 24 -3.38 19.92 -2.53
CA LYS A 24 -2.82 21.20 -2.05
C LYS A 24 -2.95 21.34 -0.54
N PHE A 25 -4.09 20.93 0.01
CA PHE A 25 -4.33 20.94 1.44
C PHE A 25 -3.29 20.08 2.18
N PHE A 26 -3.16 18.80 1.82
CA PHE A 26 -2.23 17.91 2.50
C PHE A 26 -0.76 18.23 2.23
N ALA A 27 -0.42 18.76 1.06
CA ALA A 27 0.92 19.29 0.78
C ALA A 27 1.26 20.47 1.72
N SER A 28 0.30 21.39 1.95
CA SER A 28 0.46 22.48 2.91
C SER A 28 0.62 21.97 4.34
N VAL A 29 -0.16 20.96 4.77
CA VAL A 29 0.01 20.31 6.08
C VAL A 29 1.41 19.69 6.20
N ALA A 30 1.83 18.91 5.21
CA ALA A 30 3.11 18.22 5.20
C ALA A 30 4.32 19.15 5.25
N THR A 31 4.21 20.34 4.66
CA THR A 31 5.29 21.33 4.62
C THR A 31 5.32 22.26 5.82
N LYS A 32 4.16 22.67 6.34
CA LYS A 32 4.08 23.70 7.38
C LYS A 32 4.00 23.14 8.79
N ALA A 33 3.42 21.96 8.97
CA ALA A 33 3.13 21.41 10.30
C ALA A 33 4.00 20.21 10.68
N MET A 34 4.44 19.40 9.71
CA MET A 34 5.17 18.17 9.99
C MET A 34 6.68 18.39 10.11
N LYS A 35 7.30 17.75 11.12
CA LYS A 35 8.76 17.71 11.26
C LYS A 35 9.36 16.63 10.35
N LYS A 36 10.66 16.71 10.10
CA LYS A 36 11.39 15.68 9.32
C LYS A 36 11.36 14.29 9.96
N SER A 37 11.26 14.23 11.29
CA SER A 37 11.22 12.99 12.08
C SER A 37 9.84 12.37 12.20
N ASP A 38 8.79 13.06 11.74
CA ASP A 38 7.42 12.59 11.90
C ASP A 38 7.13 11.39 11.00
N ALA A 39 6.17 10.58 11.40
CA ALA A 39 5.70 9.41 10.69
C ALA A 39 4.22 9.57 10.30
N VAL A 40 3.84 9.02 9.15
CA VAL A 40 2.50 9.17 8.57
C VAL A 40 1.88 7.79 8.32
N ILE A 41 0.63 7.65 8.73
CA ILE A 41 -0.28 6.58 8.31
C ILE A 41 -1.27 7.21 7.32
N VAL A 42 -1.34 6.65 6.12
CA VAL A 42 -2.29 7.04 5.08
C VAL A 42 -3.50 6.10 5.14
N VAL A 43 -4.71 6.65 5.10
CA VAL A 43 -5.96 5.89 5.08
C VAL A 43 -6.73 6.24 3.81
N THR A 44 -7.10 5.22 3.05
CA THR A 44 -8.02 5.30 1.91
C THR A 44 -9.17 4.32 2.14
N HIS A 45 -10.27 4.45 1.40
CA HIS A 45 -11.36 3.48 1.51
C HIS A 45 -11.06 2.20 0.72
N GLU A 46 -10.41 2.32 -0.45
CA GLU A 46 -10.04 1.20 -1.33
C GLU A 46 -8.54 0.86 -1.30
N PRO A 47 -8.16 -0.43 -1.35
CA PRO A 47 -6.77 -0.88 -1.36
C PRO A 47 -6.24 -1.03 -2.80
N HIS A 48 -6.08 0.09 -3.52
CA HIS A 48 -5.66 0.04 -4.93
C HIS A 48 -4.34 -0.69 -5.17
N TRP A 49 -3.44 -0.79 -4.20
CA TRP A 49 -2.23 -1.61 -4.32
C TRP A 49 -2.52 -3.11 -4.52
N VAL A 50 -3.65 -3.62 -4.03
CA VAL A 50 -4.12 -4.98 -4.31
C VAL A 50 -4.96 -5.01 -5.58
N LEU A 51 -5.91 -4.07 -5.70
CA LEU A 51 -6.86 -4.06 -6.82
C LEU A 51 -6.17 -3.86 -8.17
N ASP A 52 -5.12 -3.03 -8.24
CA ASP A 52 -4.33 -2.82 -9.45
C ASP A 52 -3.57 -4.07 -9.89
N GLU A 53 -3.00 -4.83 -8.95
CA GLU A 53 -2.34 -6.10 -9.28
C GLU A 53 -3.37 -7.15 -9.71
N ASP A 54 -4.51 -7.24 -9.02
CA ASP A 54 -5.58 -8.19 -9.30
C ASP A 54 -6.18 -7.98 -10.69
N ARG A 55 -6.50 -6.73 -11.04
CA ARG A 55 -6.99 -6.34 -12.37
C ARG A 55 -5.90 -6.33 -13.44
N LYS A 56 -4.64 -6.52 -13.07
CA LYS A 56 -3.45 -6.39 -13.93
C LYS A 56 -3.43 -5.05 -14.67
N ALA A 57 -3.69 -3.97 -13.93
CA ALA A 57 -3.76 -2.62 -14.47
C ALA A 57 -2.49 -2.23 -15.24
N PRO A 58 -2.63 -1.67 -16.46
CA PRO A 58 -1.52 -1.04 -17.17
C PRO A 58 -0.90 0.10 -16.35
N LEU A 59 0.39 0.37 -16.54
CA LEU A 59 1.10 1.43 -15.80
C LEU A 59 0.44 2.82 -15.91
N GLY A 60 -0.15 3.14 -17.07
CA GLY A 60 -0.84 4.40 -17.32
C GLY A 60 -2.26 4.49 -16.74
N GLU A 61 -2.76 3.41 -16.14
CA GLU A 61 -4.13 3.31 -15.60
C GLU A 61 -4.14 2.98 -14.10
N LEU A 62 -2.96 2.97 -13.46
CA LEU A 62 -2.85 2.74 -12.03
C LEU A 62 -3.51 3.87 -11.25
N ALA A 63 -4.33 3.53 -10.25
CA ALA A 63 -5.05 4.48 -9.42
C ALA A 63 -4.10 5.34 -8.57
N GLU A 64 -4.64 6.39 -7.94
CA GLU A 64 -3.94 7.20 -6.93
C GLU A 64 -2.72 7.96 -7.48
N GLU A 65 -2.76 8.51 -8.70
CA GLU A 65 -1.65 9.27 -9.27
C GLU A 65 -1.27 10.47 -8.40
N ASN A 66 -2.22 11.33 -8.05
CA ASN A 66 -2.01 12.51 -7.22
C ASN A 66 -1.63 12.12 -5.78
N LEU A 67 -2.26 11.09 -5.22
CA LEU A 67 -1.90 10.62 -3.88
C LEU A 67 -0.47 10.05 -3.84
N ARG A 68 -0.03 9.31 -4.86
CA ARG A 68 1.36 8.85 -4.98
C ARG A 68 2.33 10.02 -5.11
N GLU A 69 2.01 11.00 -5.95
CA GLU A 69 2.83 12.20 -6.09
C GLU A 69 2.94 12.96 -4.76
N LEU A 70 1.84 13.11 -4.02
CA LEU A 70 1.83 13.72 -2.69
C LEU A 70 2.72 12.95 -1.71
N MET A 71 2.62 11.62 -1.72
CA MET A 71 3.46 10.75 -0.90
C MET A 71 4.93 10.95 -1.23
N ASP A 72 5.31 10.93 -2.50
CA ASP A 72 6.71 10.93 -2.93
C ASP A 72 7.38 12.30 -2.83
N THR A 73 6.62 13.38 -3.00
CA THR A 73 7.18 14.74 -2.98
C THR A 73 7.08 15.44 -1.62
N TYR A 74 5.91 15.41 -0.97
CA TYR A 74 5.65 16.20 0.23
C TYR A 74 5.74 15.38 1.53
N LEU A 75 5.25 14.14 1.53
CA LEU A 75 5.40 13.24 2.68
C LEU A 75 6.80 12.60 2.72
N LYS A 76 7.37 12.28 1.56
CA LYS A 76 8.79 12.00 1.29
C LYS A 76 9.52 11.23 2.39
N GLY A 77 9.27 9.93 2.45
CA GLY A 77 9.92 9.00 3.39
C GLY A 77 9.29 8.95 4.79
N LYS A 78 8.23 9.74 5.03
CA LYS A 78 7.47 9.72 6.29
C LYS A 78 6.39 8.63 6.32
N VAL A 79 5.95 8.09 5.17
CA VAL A 79 4.83 7.14 5.12
C VAL A 79 5.28 5.76 5.62
N ARG A 80 4.68 5.31 6.73
CA ARG A 80 5.03 4.04 7.40
C ARG A 80 3.98 2.95 7.20
N ALA A 81 2.72 3.34 7.03
CA ALA A 81 1.65 2.41 6.74
C ALA A 81 0.60 3.04 5.83
N ARG A 82 -0.02 2.21 4.99
CA ARG A 82 -1.24 2.50 4.25
C ARG A 82 -2.32 1.53 4.73
N ILE A 83 -3.49 2.04 5.09
CA ILE A 83 -4.62 1.26 5.56
C ILE A 83 -5.81 1.52 4.63
N ALA A 84 -6.47 0.47 4.19
CA ALA A 84 -7.72 0.57 3.45
C ALA A 84 -8.73 -0.51 3.84
N GLY A 85 -9.98 -0.27 3.46
CA GLY A 85 -11.09 -1.19 3.63
C GLY A 85 -11.48 -1.85 2.30
N ASP A 86 -12.77 -1.77 1.98
CA ASP A 86 -13.46 -2.28 0.79
C ASP A 86 -13.40 -3.82 0.61
N LEU A 87 -12.20 -4.38 0.51
CA LEU A 87 -12.04 -5.82 0.59
C LEU A 87 -12.36 -6.30 2.01
N HIS A 88 -13.48 -7.03 2.14
CA HIS A 88 -14.01 -7.54 3.41
C HIS A 88 -13.20 -8.71 3.98
N HIS A 89 -11.93 -8.49 4.21
CA HIS A 89 -11.03 -9.37 4.93
C HIS A 89 -9.91 -8.55 5.59
N TYR A 90 -8.99 -9.22 6.27
CA TYR A 90 -7.72 -8.62 6.66
C TYR A 90 -6.57 -9.16 5.81
N SER A 91 -5.66 -8.29 5.38
CA SER A 91 -4.36 -8.69 4.82
C SER A 91 -3.28 -7.66 5.11
N ARG A 92 -2.03 -8.11 5.26
CA ARG A 92 -0.87 -7.25 5.51
C ARG A 92 0.28 -7.63 4.60
N HIS A 93 0.74 -6.68 3.82
CA HIS A 93 1.89 -6.81 2.94
C HIS A 93 3.05 -5.95 3.42
N VAL A 94 4.26 -6.47 3.29
CA VAL A 94 5.50 -5.74 3.60
C VAL A 94 6.39 -5.67 2.37
N PRO A 95 7.21 -4.61 2.23
CA PRO A 95 8.18 -4.50 1.14
C PRO A 95 9.15 -5.69 1.15
N MET A 96 9.41 -6.27 -0.02
CA MET A 96 10.41 -7.33 -0.16
C MET A 96 11.82 -6.73 -0.11
N ARG A 97 12.70 -7.30 0.73
CA ARG A 97 14.11 -6.88 0.73
C ARG A 97 14.76 -7.32 -0.59
N PRO A 98 15.57 -6.47 -1.24
CA PRO A 98 16.36 -6.90 -2.39
C PRO A 98 17.27 -8.05 -1.96
N LYS A 99 17.30 -9.12 -2.76
CA LYS A 99 18.28 -10.19 -2.57
C LYS A 99 19.66 -9.54 -2.68
N LYS A 100 20.52 -9.67 -1.66
CA LYS A 100 21.93 -9.27 -1.78
C LYS A 100 22.49 -9.99 -3.00
N SER A 101 22.86 -9.26 -4.04
CA SER A 101 23.65 -9.83 -5.14
C SER A 101 24.96 -10.37 -4.56
N PRO A 102 25.46 -11.53 -5.04
CA PRO A 102 26.80 -11.97 -4.71
C PRO A 102 27.78 -10.85 -5.07
N THR A 103 28.65 -10.51 -4.13
CA THR A 103 29.56 -9.38 -4.22
C THR A 103 30.44 -9.48 -5.47
N PRO A 104 30.37 -8.54 -6.43
CA PRO A 104 31.34 -8.48 -7.50
C PRO A 104 32.69 -8.06 -6.89
N THR A 105 33.74 -8.79 -7.24
CA THR A 105 35.13 -8.51 -6.87
C THR A 105 35.51 -7.06 -7.16
N ARG A 106 35.94 -6.40 -6.08
CA ARG A 106 36.37 -5.02 -5.89
C ARG A 106 37.19 -4.43 -7.05
N ARG A 107 36.56 -3.67 -7.96
CA ARG A 107 37.24 -2.59 -8.71
C ARG A 107 36.84 -1.24 -8.11
N ARG A 108 37.81 -0.51 -7.56
CA ARG A 108 37.63 0.80 -6.94
C ARG A 108 37.35 1.86 -8.02
N SER A 109 36.09 2.08 -8.38
CA SER A 109 35.65 3.38 -8.90
C SER A 109 35.14 4.22 -7.72
N ARG A 110 35.65 5.44 -7.59
CA ARG A 110 35.14 6.45 -6.64
C ARG A 110 33.77 6.93 -7.13
N ILE A 111 32.74 6.11 -6.95
CA ILE A 111 31.36 6.56 -7.07
C ILE A 111 31.05 7.31 -5.78
N HIS A 112 30.81 8.62 -5.88
CA HIS A 112 30.24 9.39 -4.77
C HIS A 112 28.92 8.71 -4.38
N PRO A 113 28.70 8.35 -3.10
CA PRO A 113 27.43 7.77 -2.70
C PRO A 113 26.33 8.77 -3.03
N LYS A 114 25.45 8.42 -3.98
CA LYS A 114 24.19 9.15 -4.20
C LYS A 114 23.50 9.21 -2.84
N THR A 115 23.22 10.42 -2.36
CA THR A 115 22.43 10.66 -1.16
C THR A 115 21.15 9.83 -1.30
N ILE A 116 21.02 8.76 -0.51
CA ILE A 116 19.83 7.89 -0.54
C ILE A 116 18.71 8.74 0.06
N GLN A 117 17.86 9.29 -0.81
CA GLN A 117 16.65 9.97 -0.34
C GLN A 117 15.77 8.92 0.34
N PRO A 118 15.19 9.20 1.51
CA PRO A 118 14.33 8.25 2.19
C PRO A 118 13.08 7.99 1.33
N GLU A 119 12.95 6.76 0.84
CA GLU A 119 11.84 6.30 0.02
C GLU A 119 10.64 5.87 0.90
N ASN A 120 9.42 6.10 0.42
CA ASN A 120 8.23 5.57 1.08
C ASN A 120 8.12 4.07 0.79
N LYS A 121 8.34 3.26 1.83
CA LYS A 121 8.12 1.81 1.79
C LYS A 121 7.17 1.39 2.91
N PRO A 122 5.91 1.87 2.88
CA PRO A 122 4.96 1.63 3.94
C PRO A 122 4.53 0.17 3.97
N GLU A 123 4.13 -0.31 5.15
CA GLU A 123 3.33 -1.54 5.20
C GLU A 123 1.94 -1.29 4.60
N LEU A 124 1.40 -2.26 3.88
CA LEU A 124 0.12 -2.13 3.19
C LEU A 124 -0.90 -3.05 3.85
N ILE A 125 -1.95 -2.47 4.41
CA ILE A 125 -2.91 -3.16 5.27
C ILE A 125 -4.31 -3.01 4.70
N VAL A 126 -4.94 -4.14 4.41
CA VAL A 126 -6.38 -4.24 4.17
C VAL A 126 -7.04 -4.62 5.49
N SER A 127 -8.07 -3.89 5.89
CA SER A 127 -8.80 -4.09 7.15
C SER A 127 -10.31 -3.83 6.96
N GLY A 128 -10.92 -4.45 5.94
CA GLY A 128 -12.35 -4.26 5.61
C GLY A 128 -13.32 -5.23 6.29
N GLY A 129 -12.87 -6.07 7.22
CA GLY A 129 -13.67 -7.12 7.87
C GLY A 129 -14.70 -6.63 8.90
N GLY A 130 -15.34 -5.48 8.70
CA GLY A 130 -16.21 -4.80 9.68
C GLY A 130 -17.60 -5.41 9.87
N GLY A 131 -17.98 -6.45 9.13
CA GLY A 131 -19.27 -7.16 9.31
C GLY A 131 -20.05 -7.48 8.03
N ALA A 132 -19.59 -7.03 6.86
CA ALA A 132 -20.16 -7.43 5.57
C ALA A 132 -19.71 -8.84 5.14
N PHE A 133 -20.22 -9.35 4.02
CA PHE A 133 -19.87 -10.68 3.50
C PHE A 133 -18.36 -10.82 3.27
N LEU A 134 -17.79 -11.98 3.56
CA LEU A 134 -16.35 -12.19 3.54
C LEU A 134 -15.79 -12.29 2.12
N HIS A 135 -14.84 -11.41 1.76
CA HIS A 135 -14.06 -11.53 0.53
C HIS A 135 -12.94 -12.57 0.71
N GLY A 136 -12.79 -13.48 -0.25
CA GLY A 136 -11.82 -14.57 -0.17
C GLY A 136 -10.37 -14.09 -0.19
N THR A 137 -9.65 -14.20 0.92
CA THR A 137 -8.19 -13.94 0.95
C THR A 137 -7.36 -14.78 -0.04
N HIS A 138 -7.87 -15.95 -0.45
CA HIS A 138 -7.19 -16.85 -1.38
C HIS A 138 -7.29 -16.45 -2.85
N THR A 139 -8.15 -15.48 -3.20
CA THR A 139 -8.30 -15.00 -4.59
C THR A 139 -7.26 -13.97 -4.96
N PHE A 140 -6.63 -13.33 -3.96
CA PHE A 140 -5.60 -12.33 -4.15
C PHE A 140 -4.21 -12.91 -3.99
N GLU A 141 -3.30 -12.48 -4.87
CA GLU A 141 -1.91 -12.91 -4.90
C GLU A 141 -1.17 -12.66 -3.58
N LYS A 142 -0.25 -13.57 -3.26
CA LYS A 142 0.61 -13.41 -2.08
C LYS A 142 1.71 -12.37 -2.32
N GLN A 143 2.18 -12.24 -3.57
CA GLN A 143 3.19 -11.28 -3.97
C GLN A 143 2.60 -10.32 -5.00
N ILE A 144 2.72 -9.02 -4.75
CA ILE A 144 2.12 -7.97 -5.58
C ILE A 144 3.20 -6.97 -6.02
N ARG A 145 3.00 -6.30 -7.15
CA ARG A 145 3.83 -5.17 -7.60
C ARG A 145 3.04 -3.89 -7.41
N VAL A 146 3.64 -2.92 -6.72
CA VAL A 146 2.93 -1.72 -6.27
C VAL A 146 3.47 -0.49 -6.97
N GLY A 147 2.54 0.29 -7.54
CA GLY A 147 2.82 1.58 -8.15
C GLY A 147 3.65 1.52 -9.44
N PRO A 148 4.01 2.70 -9.99
CA PRO A 148 4.74 2.80 -11.26
C PRO A 148 6.13 2.18 -11.23
N THR A 149 6.78 2.18 -10.06
CA THR A 149 8.11 1.58 -9.86
C THR A 149 8.08 0.06 -9.77
N GLN A 150 6.88 -0.55 -9.70
CA GLN A 150 6.67 -1.99 -9.61
C GLN A 150 7.42 -2.61 -8.40
N GLU A 151 7.44 -1.88 -7.28
CA GLU A 151 8.06 -2.35 -6.04
C GLU A 151 7.36 -3.63 -5.56
N LYS A 152 8.15 -4.64 -5.19
CA LYS A 152 7.61 -5.95 -4.81
C LYS A 152 7.24 -6.01 -3.33
N TYR A 153 6.04 -6.47 -3.06
CA TYR A 153 5.51 -6.69 -1.72
C TYR A 153 5.13 -8.15 -1.51
N THR A 154 5.20 -8.62 -0.27
CA THR A 154 4.79 -9.98 0.10
C THR A 154 3.80 -9.95 1.26
N ARG A 155 2.72 -10.72 1.15
CA ARG A 155 1.71 -10.88 2.19
C ARG A 155 2.28 -11.73 3.33
N VAL A 156 2.38 -11.12 4.51
CA VAL A 156 2.90 -11.74 5.73
C VAL A 156 1.80 -12.19 6.70
N GLY A 157 0.57 -11.73 6.49
CA GLY A 157 -0.59 -12.15 7.26
C GLY A 157 -1.89 -11.86 6.53
N CYS A 158 -2.90 -12.69 6.76
CA CYS A 158 -4.27 -12.48 6.31
C CYS A 158 -5.26 -13.19 7.24
N PHE A 159 -6.50 -12.70 7.28
CA PHE A 159 -7.60 -13.36 7.99
C PHE A 159 -8.88 -13.30 7.13
N PRO A 160 -9.55 -14.45 6.91
CA PRO A 160 -9.09 -15.79 7.25
C PRO A 160 -7.79 -16.15 6.52
N ASP A 161 -7.02 -17.11 7.05
CA ASP A 161 -5.90 -17.66 6.28
C ASP A 161 -6.40 -18.29 4.97
N GLU A 162 -5.53 -18.40 3.97
CA GLU A 162 -5.95 -18.84 2.64
C GLU A 162 -6.54 -20.27 2.61
N ARG A 163 -6.14 -21.16 3.51
CA ARG A 163 -6.70 -22.53 3.56
C ARG A 163 -8.14 -22.48 4.06
N VAL A 164 -8.37 -21.73 5.14
CA VAL A 164 -9.72 -21.49 5.67
C VAL A 164 -10.58 -20.79 4.63
N SER A 165 -10.03 -19.76 3.98
CA SER A 165 -10.68 -19.01 2.90
C SER A 165 -11.14 -19.90 1.73
N ARG A 166 -10.27 -20.80 1.24
CA ARG A 166 -10.61 -21.79 0.20
C ARG A 166 -11.73 -22.72 0.65
N ARG A 167 -11.67 -23.19 1.90
CA ARG A 167 -12.70 -24.08 2.46
C ARG A 167 -14.06 -23.37 2.57
N LEU A 168 -14.09 -22.11 3.01
CA LEU A 168 -15.30 -21.31 3.09
C LEU A 168 -15.92 -21.07 1.71
N ALA A 169 -15.11 -20.75 0.71
CA ALA A 169 -15.59 -20.61 -0.67
C ALA A 169 -16.18 -21.91 -1.22
N TRP A 170 -15.56 -23.06 -0.89
CA TRP A 170 -16.13 -24.37 -1.24
C TRP A 170 -17.47 -24.59 -0.56
N LEU A 171 -17.61 -24.28 0.74
CA LEU A 171 -18.88 -24.39 1.44
C LEU A 171 -19.96 -23.47 0.85
N ASN A 172 -19.60 -22.28 0.35
CA ASN A 172 -20.57 -21.41 -0.34
C ASN A 172 -21.19 -22.06 -1.57
N MET A 173 -20.44 -22.86 -2.34
CA MET A 173 -21.00 -23.59 -3.48
C MET A 173 -22.03 -24.66 -3.09
N TRP A 174 -21.98 -25.18 -1.85
CA TRP A 174 -22.81 -26.32 -1.42
C TRP A 174 -23.88 -25.95 -0.38
N GLN A 175 -23.62 -24.95 0.46
CA GLN A 175 -24.50 -24.56 1.58
C GLN A 175 -25.26 -23.24 1.33
N PHE A 176 -24.68 -22.31 0.58
CA PHE A 176 -25.32 -21.04 0.21
C PHE A 176 -25.69 -21.09 -1.27
N ARG A 177 -26.72 -21.88 -1.57
CA ARG A 177 -27.36 -21.87 -2.89
C ARG A 177 -28.18 -20.59 -3.00
N TRP A 178 -27.90 -19.77 -4.01
CA TRP A 178 -28.85 -18.78 -4.50
C TRP A 178 -30.06 -19.47 -5.10
#